data_AF-A0A0U5C9P0-F1
#
_entry.id   AF-A0A0U5C9P0-F1
#
_cell.length_a   1.000
_cell.length_b   1.000
_cell.length_c   1.000
_cell.angle_alpha   90.00
_cell.angle_beta   90.00
_cell.angle_gamma   90.00
#
_symmetry.space_group_name_H-M   'P 1'
#
loop_
_entity.id
_entity.type
_entity.pdbx_description
1 polymer ?
#
loop_
_entity_poly.entity_id
_entity_poly.type
_entity_poly.pdbx_seq_one_letter_code
_entity_poly.pdbx_strand_id
1 'polypeptide(L)'
;MTVNPDDVRLQPNNETPYAWQVDDPDLKPFFGKSLSKHSIGAYMELCSAVGQSFRAVHRDEAVKATKDKLQILEEEKILLERALGAAKEQSQTLRDEKMDVEKQLQEAEEKAAMQIVEMEQKIKTLEQSVGDLQSQAKECWCITEGYERTFAQYSAGLNEAILLLQSLSASTMFPTGGGSLPFEKMDHGQIAPVACVPSQNIEY
;
A
#
# COMPACT_ATOMS: atom_id res chain seq x y z
N MET A 1 53.22 -46.38 5.64
CA MET A 1 53.80 -47.55 4.95
C MET A 1 54.18 -47.09 3.55
N THR A 2 55.32 -47.55 3.01
CA THR A 2 55.83 -47.11 1.70
C THR A 2 55.93 -48.31 0.75
N VAL A 3 54.99 -48.44 -0.20
CA VAL A 3 55.30 -48.16 -1.61
C VAL A 3 56.70 -48.53 -2.11
N ASN A 4 57.16 -49.80 -2.15
CA ASN A 4 58.49 -50.09 -2.71
C ASN A 4 58.53 -49.70 -4.22
N PRO A 5 59.40 -48.76 -4.65
CA PRO A 5 59.39 -48.25 -6.03
C PRO A 5 59.62 -49.32 -7.09
N ASP A 6 60.46 -50.31 -6.79
CA ASP A 6 60.82 -51.39 -7.72
C ASP A 6 59.65 -52.32 -8.05
N ASP A 7 58.64 -52.35 -7.17
CA ASP A 7 57.44 -53.17 -7.29
C ASP A 7 56.26 -52.41 -7.92
N VAL A 8 56.43 -51.10 -8.18
CA VAL A 8 55.42 -50.27 -8.83
C VAL A 8 55.47 -50.47 -10.35
N ARG A 9 54.29 -50.59 -10.94
CA ARG A 9 54.04 -50.81 -12.37
C ARG A 9 52.93 -49.84 -12.79
N LEU A 10 53.03 -49.30 -13.99
CA LEU A 10 52.02 -48.36 -14.50
C LEU A 10 50.64 -49.00 -14.58
N GLN A 11 50.57 -50.30 -14.91
CA GLN A 11 49.35 -51.09 -14.87
C GLN A 11 49.41 -52.10 -13.72
N PRO A 12 48.90 -51.74 -12.53
CA PRO A 12 48.79 -52.66 -11.41
C PRO A 12 47.81 -53.81 -11.72
N ASN A 13 48.19 -55.03 -11.35
CA ASN A 13 47.29 -56.19 -11.41
C ASN A 13 46.35 -56.22 -10.19
N ASN A 14 45.30 -57.04 -10.25
CA ASN A 14 44.34 -57.19 -9.15
C ASN A 14 44.98 -57.62 -7.82
N GLU A 15 46.14 -58.26 -7.85
CA GLU A 15 46.88 -58.74 -6.67
C GLU A 15 47.87 -57.71 -6.10
N THR A 16 48.07 -56.56 -6.76
CA THR A 16 49.04 -55.55 -6.30
C THR A 16 48.55 -54.78 -5.07
N PRO A 17 49.41 -54.52 -4.07
CA PRO A 17 49.02 -53.92 -2.78
C PRO A 17 48.88 -52.38 -2.83
N TYR A 18 48.97 -51.77 -4.01
CA TYR A 18 48.85 -50.34 -4.22
C TYR A 18 47.83 -50.01 -5.32
N ALA A 19 47.41 -48.75 -5.36
CA ALA A 19 46.58 -48.18 -6.39
C ALA A 19 47.16 -46.81 -6.80
N TRP A 20 46.89 -46.40 -8.04
CA TRP A 20 47.24 -45.05 -8.49
C TRP A 20 46.21 -44.07 -7.97
N GLN A 21 46.67 -43.12 -7.16
CA GLN A 21 45.93 -41.89 -6.90
C GLN A 21 46.33 -40.87 -7.96
N VAL A 22 45.40 -40.53 -8.84
CA VAL A 22 45.58 -39.57 -9.93
C VAL A 22 44.74 -38.34 -9.59
N ASP A 23 45.41 -37.24 -9.28
CA ASP A 23 44.76 -35.98 -8.91
C ASP A 23 44.38 -35.17 -10.17
N ASP A 24 45.13 -35.34 -11.26
CA ASP A 24 44.85 -34.74 -12.56
C ASP A 24 43.97 -35.65 -13.45
N PRO A 25 42.72 -35.27 -13.77
CA PRO A 25 41.84 -36.06 -14.61
C PRO A 25 42.37 -36.29 -16.03
N ASP A 26 43.20 -35.40 -16.56
CA ASP A 26 43.75 -35.50 -17.92
C ASP A 26 44.77 -36.64 -18.04
N LEU A 27 45.35 -37.06 -16.90
CA LEU A 27 46.30 -38.18 -16.86
C LEU A 27 45.63 -39.56 -16.75
N LYS A 28 44.34 -39.64 -16.39
CA LYS A 28 43.61 -40.92 -16.23
C LYS A 28 43.68 -41.84 -17.45
N PRO A 29 43.58 -41.36 -18.70
CA PRO A 29 43.65 -42.22 -19.89
C PRO A 29 44.99 -42.98 -20.04
N PHE A 30 46.09 -42.48 -19.46
CA PHE A 30 47.40 -43.12 -19.56
C PHE A 30 47.49 -44.44 -18.78
N PHE A 31 46.72 -44.59 -17.70
CA PHE A 31 46.74 -45.78 -16.85
C PHE A 31 45.94 -46.96 -17.45
N GLY A 32 45.14 -46.71 -18.48
CA GLY A 32 44.35 -47.75 -19.18
C GLY A 32 45.12 -48.56 -20.23
N LYS A 33 46.36 -48.19 -20.57
CA LYS A 33 47.17 -48.85 -21.61
C LYS A 33 48.61 -49.12 -21.14
N SER A 34 49.26 -50.11 -21.75
CA SER A 34 50.67 -50.39 -21.51
C SER A 34 51.57 -49.28 -22.06
N LEU A 35 52.72 -49.04 -21.42
CA LEU A 35 53.71 -48.04 -21.85
C LEU A 35 54.14 -48.19 -23.32
N SER A 36 54.22 -49.42 -23.82
CA SER A 36 54.57 -49.71 -25.23
C SER A 36 53.56 -49.18 -26.26
N LYS A 37 52.35 -48.80 -25.83
CA LYS A 37 51.28 -48.26 -26.68
C LYS A 37 51.15 -46.74 -26.59
N HIS A 38 51.96 -46.10 -25.76
CA HIS A 38 51.99 -44.65 -25.60
C HIS A 38 53.09 -44.05 -26.47
N SER A 39 52.92 -42.78 -26.86
CA SER A 39 53.97 -42.04 -27.57
C SER A 39 55.12 -41.69 -26.62
N ILE A 40 56.28 -41.38 -27.17
CA ILE A 40 57.43 -40.87 -26.39
C ILE A 40 57.05 -39.59 -25.62
N GLY A 41 56.21 -38.73 -26.22
CA GLY A 41 55.69 -37.53 -25.55
C GLY A 41 54.85 -37.85 -24.31
N ALA A 42 53.96 -38.83 -24.41
CA ALA A 42 53.16 -39.30 -23.27
C ALA A 42 54.02 -39.89 -22.14
N TYR A 43 55.13 -40.55 -22.49
CA TYR A 43 56.08 -41.03 -21.48
C TYR A 43 56.78 -39.87 -20.74
N MET A 44 57.25 -38.86 -21.47
CA MET A 44 57.88 -37.67 -20.87
C MET A 44 56.92 -36.94 -19.92
N GLU A 45 55.65 -36.84 -20.32
CA GLU A 45 54.59 -36.26 -19.51
C GLU A 45 54.37 -37.04 -18.22
N LEU A 46 54.22 -38.37 -18.29
CA LEU A 46 54.11 -39.24 -17.10
C LEU A 46 55.32 -39.13 -16.17
N CYS A 47 56.53 -39.10 -16.72
CA CYS A 47 57.77 -38.96 -15.93
C CYS A 47 57.85 -37.61 -15.22
N SER A 48 57.35 -36.54 -15.83
CA SER A 48 57.32 -35.21 -15.21
C SER A 48 56.23 -35.08 -14.15
N ALA A 49 55.11 -35.80 -14.33
CA ALA A 49 53.92 -35.70 -13.51
C ALA A 49 53.91 -36.65 -12.29
N VAL A 50 54.78 -37.66 -12.25
CA VAL A 50 54.86 -38.59 -11.12
C VAL A 50 55.25 -37.86 -9.83
N GLY A 51 54.55 -38.16 -8.74
CA GLY A 51 54.72 -37.49 -7.45
C GLY A 51 54.08 -36.11 -7.34
N GLN A 52 53.71 -35.48 -8.46
CA GLN A 52 53.01 -34.19 -8.50
C GLN A 52 51.52 -34.37 -8.78
N SER A 53 51.19 -34.97 -9.92
CA SER A 53 49.82 -35.14 -10.41
C SER A 53 49.27 -36.54 -10.19
N PHE A 54 50.14 -37.52 -9.95
CA PHE A 54 49.75 -38.87 -9.56
C PHE A 54 50.81 -39.56 -8.70
N ARG A 55 50.37 -40.49 -7.85
CA ARG A 55 51.26 -41.27 -6.95
C ARG A 55 50.69 -42.65 -6.64
N ALA A 56 51.56 -43.60 -6.33
CA ALA A 56 51.17 -44.90 -5.82
C ALA A 56 50.86 -44.79 -4.32
N VAL A 57 49.65 -45.18 -3.93
CA VAL A 57 49.21 -45.25 -2.53
C VAL A 57 48.80 -46.68 -2.20
N HIS A 58 48.83 -47.07 -0.93
CA HIS A 58 48.33 -48.40 -0.57
C HIS A 58 46.86 -48.54 -0.94
N ARG A 59 46.48 -49.72 -1.43
CA ARG A 59 45.11 -49.98 -1.88
C ARG A 59 44.09 -49.70 -0.78
N ASP A 60 44.40 -50.11 0.45
CA ASP A 60 43.53 -49.90 1.61
C ASP A 60 43.38 -48.41 1.94
N GLU A 61 44.44 -47.61 1.77
CA GLU A 61 44.39 -46.15 1.96
C GLU A 61 43.53 -45.48 0.87
N ALA A 62 43.64 -45.92 -0.39
CA ALA A 62 42.82 -45.42 -1.48
C ALA A 62 41.33 -45.74 -1.29
N VAL A 63 41.02 -46.98 -0.89
CA VAL A 63 39.65 -47.44 -0.62
C VAL A 63 39.06 -46.72 0.60
N LYS A 64 39.86 -46.49 1.63
CA LYS A 64 39.44 -45.71 2.80
C LYS A 64 39.16 -44.26 2.42
N ALA A 65 40.05 -43.61 1.68
CA ALA A 65 39.86 -42.22 1.25
C ALA A 65 38.62 -42.03 0.36
N THR A 66 38.29 -42.99 -0.51
CA THR A 66 37.05 -42.92 -1.30
C THR A 66 35.81 -43.17 -0.45
N LYS A 67 35.87 -44.11 0.50
CA LYS A 67 34.79 -44.35 1.46
C LYS A 67 34.50 -43.14 2.34
N ASP A 68 35.55 -42.50 2.86
CA ASP A 68 35.42 -41.30 3.70
C ASP A 68 34.81 -40.13 2.90
N LYS A 69 35.24 -39.94 1.64
CA LYS A 69 34.64 -38.94 0.74
C LYS A 69 33.17 -39.23 0.44
N LEU A 70 32.81 -40.50 0.19
CA LEU A 70 31.43 -40.90 -0.05
C LEU A 70 30.56 -40.67 1.19
N GLN A 71 31.10 -40.91 2.38
CA GLN A 71 30.38 -40.64 3.63
C GLN A 71 30.09 -39.14 3.80
N ILE A 72 31.09 -38.28 3.58
CA ILE A 72 30.90 -36.82 3.65
C ILE A 72 29.85 -36.35 2.65
N LEU A 73 29.90 -36.86 1.41
CA LEU A 73 28.92 -36.51 0.38
C LEU A 73 27.51 -36.98 0.74
N GLU A 74 27.35 -38.15 1.35
CA GLU A 74 26.05 -38.62 1.80
C GLU A 74 25.51 -37.77 2.95
N GLU A 75 26.36 -37.36 3.89
CA GLU A 75 26.01 -36.45 4.98
C GLU A 75 25.57 -35.08 4.43
N GLU A 76 26.30 -34.52 3.46
CA GLU A 76 25.98 -33.26 2.81
C GLU A 76 24.65 -33.35 2.03
N LYS A 77 24.43 -34.44 1.30
CA LYS A 77 23.17 -34.70 0.59
C LYS A 77 21.97 -34.71 1.55
N ILE A 78 22.08 -35.39 2.69
CA ILE A 78 21.01 -35.43 3.70
C ILE A 78 20.71 -34.02 4.23
N LEU A 79 21.74 -33.20 4.46
CA LEU A 79 21.58 -31.82 4.90
C LEU A 79 20.89 -30.96 3.83
N LEU A 80 21.30 -31.10 2.57
CA LEU A 80 20.70 -30.38 1.44
C LEU A 80 19.24 -30.78 1.22
N GLU A 81 18.92 -32.06 1.30
CA GLU A 81 17.53 -32.56 1.20
C GLU A 81 16.65 -31.99 2.31
N ARG A 82 17.17 -31.93 3.55
CA ARG A 82 16.46 -31.31 4.68
C ARG A 82 16.24 -29.81 4.46
N ALA A 83 17.27 -29.08 4.05
CA ALA A 83 17.18 -27.65 3.78
C ALA A 83 16.19 -27.35 2.65
N LEU A 84 16.21 -28.16 1.59
CA LEU A 84 15.26 -28.06 0.49
C LEU A 84 13.82 -28.30 0.94
N GLY A 85 13.60 -29.30 1.81
CA GLY A 85 12.30 -29.57 2.42
C GLY A 85 11.79 -28.37 3.22
N ALA A 86 12.61 -27.83 4.11
CA ALA A 86 12.27 -26.66 4.93
C ALA A 86 12.00 -25.41 4.09
N ALA A 87 12.82 -25.15 3.07
CA ALA A 87 12.61 -24.02 2.17
C ALA A 87 11.31 -24.15 1.36
N LYS A 88 10.95 -25.37 0.94
CA LYS A 88 9.70 -25.64 0.23
C LYS A 88 8.49 -25.42 1.12
N GLU A 89 8.55 -25.90 2.37
CA GLU A 89 7.49 -25.69 3.37
C GLU A 89 7.32 -24.20 3.66
N GLN A 90 8.42 -23.48 3.93
CA GLN A 90 8.39 -22.04 4.15
C GLN A 90 7.80 -21.28 2.95
N SER A 91 8.19 -21.65 1.73
CA SER A 91 7.64 -21.04 0.51
C SER A 91 6.14 -21.30 0.35
N GLN A 92 5.65 -22.46 0.81
CA GLN A 92 4.22 -22.77 0.77
C GLN A 92 3.46 -21.96 1.82
N THR A 93 3.96 -21.89 3.05
CA THR A 93 3.37 -21.05 4.11
C THR A 93 3.29 -19.58 3.68
N LEU A 94 4.38 -19.02 3.16
CA LEU A 94 4.38 -17.63 2.67
C LEU A 94 3.42 -17.42 1.50
N ARG A 95 3.20 -18.43 0.65
CA ARG A 95 2.21 -18.35 -0.43
C ARG A 95 0.80 -18.30 0.13
N ASP A 96 0.51 -19.12 1.14
CA ASP A 96 -0.82 -19.18 1.76
C ASP A 96 -1.11 -17.90 2.56
N GLU A 97 -0.14 -17.39 3.32
CA GLU A 97 -0.23 -16.09 4.00
C GLU A 97 -0.42 -14.94 3.00
N LYS A 98 0.33 -14.93 1.89
CA LYS A 98 0.18 -13.93 0.84
C LYS A 98 -1.24 -13.95 0.25
N MET A 99 -1.78 -15.14 -0.01
CA MET A 99 -3.14 -15.29 -0.55
C MET A 99 -4.20 -14.75 0.42
N ASP A 100 -4.03 -14.97 1.73
CA ASP A 100 -4.94 -14.43 2.74
C ASP A 100 -4.87 -12.89 2.81
N VAL A 101 -3.65 -12.33 2.81
CA VAL A 101 -3.45 -10.88 2.80
C VAL A 101 -4.02 -10.24 1.53
N GLU A 102 -3.82 -10.85 0.36
CA GLU A 102 -4.39 -10.36 -0.91
C GLU A 102 -5.92 -10.34 -0.87
N LYS A 103 -6.53 -11.37 -0.27
CA LYS A 103 -7.99 -11.41 -0.08
C LYS A 103 -8.48 -10.30 0.85
N GLN A 104 -7.83 -10.12 2.00
CA GLN A 104 -8.18 -9.06 2.95
C GLN A 104 -8.03 -7.67 2.32
N LEU A 105 -6.98 -7.47 1.51
CA LEU A 105 -6.77 -6.22 0.79
C LEU A 105 -7.91 -5.95 -0.20
N GLN A 106 -8.31 -6.96 -0.97
CA GLN A 106 -9.42 -6.83 -1.92
C GLN A 106 -10.75 -6.49 -1.21
N GLU A 107 -11.05 -7.15 -0.09
CA GLU A 107 -12.25 -6.86 0.71
C GLU A 107 -12.23 -5.43 1.29
N ALA A 108 -11.06 -4.96 1.73
CA ALA A 108 -10.89 -3.60 2.24
C ALA A 108 -11.05 -2.55 1.14
N GLU A 109 -10.51 -2.80 -0.06
CA GLU A 109 -10.65 -1.93 -1.22
C GLU A 109 -12.11 -1.82 -1.68
N GLU A 110 -12.84 -2.94 -1.75
CA GLU A 110 -14.26 -2.94 -2.10
C GLU A 110 -15.09 -2.16 -1.07
N LYS A 111 -14.82 -2.35 0.23
CA LYS A 111 -15.48 -1.60 1.30
C LYS A 111 -15.17 -0.10 1.21
N ALA A 112 -13.93 0.28 0.93
CA ALA A 112 -13.55 1.68 0.76
C ALA A 112 -14.26 2.30 -0.46
N ALA A 113 -14.34 1.58 -1.58
CA ALA A 113 -15.05 2.02 -2.77
C ALA A 113 -16.54 2.24 -2.50
N MET A 114 -17.20 1.33 -1.77
CA MET A 114 -18.59 1.50 -1.35
C MET A 114 -18.80 2.76 -0.50
N GLN A 115 -17.91 3.01 0.47
CA GLN A 115 -18.00 4.20 1.32
C GLN A 115 -17.79 5.50 0.52
N ILE A 116 -16.89 5.51 -0.45
CA ILE A 116 -16.68 6.66 -1.34
C ILE A 116 -17.97 6.97 -2.10
N VAL A 117 -18.60 5.97 -2.73
CA VAL A 117 -19.86 6.14 -3.47
C VAL A 117 -20.98 6.65 -2.56
N GLU A 118 -21.09 6.12 -1.34
CA GLU A 118 -22.09 6.58 -0.37
C GLU A 118 -21.87 8.07 -0.01
N MET A 119 -20.62 8.45 0.25
CA MET A 119 -20.28 9.83 0.61
C MET A 119 -20.49 10.79 -0.57
N GLU A 120 -20.17 10.39 -1.79
CA GLU A 120 -20.46 11.16 -3.00
C GLU A 120 -21.95 11.40 -3.17
N GLN A 121 -22.79 10.40 -2.89
CA GLN A 121 -24.24 10.56 -2.93
C GLN A 121 -24.73 11.55 -1.87
N LYS A 122 -24.21 11.48 -0.65
CA LYS A 122 -24.55 12.43 0.43
C LYS A 122 -24.13 13.86 0.07
N ILE A 123 -22.94 14.05 -0.48
CA ILE A 123 -22.44 15.36 -0.94
C ILE A 123 -23.41 15.92 -1.98
N LYS A 124 -23.79 15.12 -2.99
CA LYS A 124 -24.72 15.55 -4.03
C LYS A 124 -26.09 15.96 -3.48
N THR A 125 -26.63 15.22 -2.51
CA THR A 125 -27.90 15.58 -1.85
C THR A 125 -27.77 16.87 -1.06
N LEU A 126 -26.67 17.09 -0.35
CA LEU A 126 -26.42 18.32 0.38
C LEU A 126 -26.27 19.52 -0.57
N GLU A 127 -25.55 19.35 -1.67
CA GLU A 127 -25.39 20.39 -2.70
C GLU A 127 -26.75 20.81 -3.28
N GLN A 128 -27.63 19.86 -3.55
CA GLN A 128 -29.00 20.14 -4.00
C GLN A 128 -29.77 20.95 -2.95
N SER A 129 -29.76 20.51 -1.69
CA SER A 129 -30.44 21.21 -0.59
C SER A 129 -29.91 22.63 -0.38
N VAL A 130 -28.59 22.84 -0.48
CA VAL A 130 -27.98 24.17 -0.40
C VAL A 130 -28.45 25.05 -1.55
N GLY A 131 -28.52 24.52 -2.77
CA GLY A 131 -29.04 25.25 -3.93
C GLY A 131 -30.51 25.68 -3.77
N ASP A 132 -31.34 24.79 -3.22
CA ASP A 132 -32.75 25.07 -2.94
C ASP A 132 -32.91 26.18 -1.88
N LEU A 133 -32.16 26.07 -0.78
CA LEU A 133 -32.18 27.07 0.30
C LEU A 133 -31.66 28.44 -0.18
N GLN A 134 -30.63 28.47 -1.03
CA GLN A 134 -30.14 29.72 -1.63
C GLN A 134 -31.20 30.37 -2.53
N SER A 135 -31.91 29.56 -3.31
CA SER A 135 -33.00 30.05 -4.17
C SER A 135 -34.14 30.63 -3.34
N GLN A 136 -34.53 29.95 -2.26
CA GLN A 136 -35.54 30.42 -1.32
C GLN A 136 -35.11 31.70 -0.61
N ALA A 137 -33.87 31.78 -0.14
CA ALA A 137 -33.34 32.98 0.50
C ALA A 137 -33.36 34.19 -0.45
N LYS A 138 -33.03 33.99 -1.73
CA LYS A 138 -33.10 35.02 -2.75
C LYS A 138 -34.54 35.47 -3.01
N GLU A 139 -35.50 34.54 -3.05
CA GLU A 139 -36.91 34.87 -3.19
C GLU A 139 -37.41 35.72 -2.01
N CYS A 140 -37.14 35.27 -0.77
CA CYS A 140 -37.48 36.03 0.42
C CYS A 140 -36.86 37.43 0.41
N TRP A 141 -35.60 37.54 -0.03
CA TRP A 141 -34.92 38.82 -0.17
C TRP A 141 -35.65 39.78 -1.12
N CYS A 142 -36.01 39.31 -2.33
CA CYS A 142 -36.76 40.09 -3.30
C CYS A 142 -38.11 40.57 -2.76
N ILE A 143 -38.80 39.71 -2.00
CA ILE A 143 -40.08 40.05 -1.35
C ILE A 143 -39.88 41.16 -0.32
N THR A 144 -38.89 41.03 0.56
CA THR A 144 -38.58 42.04 1.59
C THR A 144 -38.21 43.38 0.96
N GLU A 145 -37.38 43.40 -0.09
CA GLU A 145 -37.02 44.62 -0.81
C GLU A 145 -38.26 45.28 -1.46
N GLY A 146 -39.20 44.47 -1.96
CA GLY A 146 -40.49 44.95 -2.46
C GLY A 146 -41.34 45.64 -1.37
N TYR A 147 -41.42 45.03 -0.19
CA TYR A 147 -42.10 45.64 0.96
C TYR A 147 -41.43 46.91 1.44
N GLU A 148 -40.10 46.94 1.54
CA GLU A 148 -39.36 48.15 1.94
C GLU A 148 -39.60 49.31 0.97
N ARG A 149 -39.59 49.03 -0.35
CA ARG A 149 -39.87 50.05 -1.38
C ARG A 149 -41.29 50.61 -1.28
N THR A 150 -42.28 49.75 -1.13
CA THR A 150 -43.69 50.20 -1.01
C THR A 150 -43.93 50.95 0.30
N PHE A 151 -43.33 50.51 1.42
CA PHE A 151 -43.39 51.21 2.69
C PHE A 151 -42.74 52.61 2.61
N ALA A 152 -41.58 52.73 1.97
CA ALA A 152 -40.92 54.01 1.73
C ALA A 152 -41.80 54.96 0.90
N GLN A 153 -42.51 54.45 -0.11
CA GLN A 153 -43.45 55.25 -0.90
C GLN A 153 -44.63 55.75 -0.07
N TYR A 154 -45.27 54.86 0.73
CA TYR A 154 -46.39 55.26 1.57
C TYR A 154 -45.99 56.28 2.64
N SER A 155 -44.85 56.06 3.31
CA SER A 155 -44.35 57.01 4.31
C SER A 155 -44.03 58.37 3.71
N ALA A 156 -43.43 58.42 2.51
CA ALA A 156 -43.19 59.68 1.79
C ALA A 156 -44.51 60.40 1.44
N GLY A 157 -45.49 59.68 0.87
CA GLY A 157 -46.79 60.25 0.52
C GLY A 157 -47.58 60.74 1.75
N LEU A 158 -47.52 60.01 2.87
CA LEU A 158 -48.11 60.43 4.15
C LEU A 158 -47.44 61.70 4.68
N ASN A 159 -46.10 61.78 4.64
CA ASN A 159 -45.37 62.98 5.05
C ASN A 159 -45.75 64.19 4.20
N GLU A 160 -45.91 64.03 2.88
CA GLU A 160 -46.37 65.10 1.99
C GLU A 160 -47.78 65.57 2.33
N ALA A 161 -48.72 64.65 2.57
CA ALA A 161 -50.08 64.99 2.99
C ALA A 161 -50.12 65.73 4.33
N ILE A 162 -49.29 65.32 5.30
CA ILE A 162 -49.15 66.00 6.59
C ILE A 162 -48.66 67.44 6.39
N LEU A 163 -47.63 67.65 5.56
CA LEU A 163 -47.09 68.98 5.26
C LEU A 163 -48.14 69.88 4.59
N LEU A 164 -48.92 69.36 3.65
CA LEU A 164 -50.01 70.10 3.01
C LEU A 164 -51.08 70.53 4.03
N LEU A 165 -51.51 69.63 4.91
CA LEU A 165 -52.48 69.95 5.96
C LEU A 165 -51.95 71.00 6.95
N GLN A 166 -50.67 70.91 7.31
CA GLN A 166 -50.02 71.93 8.15
C GLN A 166 -49.99 73.29 7.44
N SER A 167 -49.69 73.33 6.14
CA SER A 167 -49.69 74.58 5.37
C SER A 167 -51.07 75.22 5.25
N LEU A 168 -52.12 74.41 5.06
CA LEU A 168 -53.50 74.88 5.00
C LEU A 168 -53.95 75.43 6.36
N SER A 169 -53.64 74.72 7.46
CA SER A 169 -53.96 75.19 8.81
C SER A 169 -53.24 76.50 9.18
N ALA A 170 -51.99 76.67 8.75
CA ALA A 170 -51.23 77.91 8.91
C ALA A 170 -51.79 79.07 8.06
N SER A 171 -52.36 78.78 6.88
CA SER A 171 -53.00 79.76 6.00
C SER A 171 -54.40 80.18 6.50
N THR A 172 -55.09 79.32 7.27
CA THR A 172 -56.41 79.59 7.87
C THR A 172 -56.37 80.26 9.25
N MET A 173 -55.32 81.03 9.59
CA MET A 173 -55.34 81.81 10.83
C MET A 173 -56.39 82.95 10.76
N PHE A 174 -57.60 82.65 11.25
CA PHE A 174 -58.38 83.56 12.09
C PHE A 174 -58.23 83.11 13.56
N PRO A 175 -58.26 84.04 14.54
CA PRO A 175 -57.95 83.71 15.92
C PRO A 175 -59.21 83.20 16.63
N THR A 176 -59.19 81.96 17.12
CA THR A 176 -60.14 81.55 18.16
C THR A 176 -59.49 80.60 19.14
N GLY A 177 -59.31 81.11 20.36
CA GLY A 177 -59.99 80.62 21.56
C GLY A 177 -59.79 79.15 21.93
N GLY A 178 -59.15 78.96 23.08
CA GLY A 178 -58.79 77.67 23.63
C GLY A 178 -59.96 76.69 23.84
N GLY A 179 -59.60 75.42 23.75
CA GLY A 179 -60.47 74.29 24.07
C GLY A 179 -59.60 73.04 24.20
N SER A 180 -59.08 72.82 25.40
CA SER A 180 -58.34 71.62 25.78
C SER A 180 -59.32 70.43 25.84
N LEU A 181 -59.03 69.34 25.12
CA LEU A 181 -59.67 68.04 25.31
C LEU A 181 -58.60 66.92 25.32
N PRO A 182 -58.82 65.86 26.10
CA PRO A 182 -57.75 65.01 26.60
C PRO A 182 -57.34 63.92 25.61
N PHE A 183 -56.04 63.66 25.58
CA PHE A 183 -55.41 62.61 24.80
C PHE A 183 -55.63 61.26 25.49
N GLU A 184 -56.50 60.44 24.92
CA GLU A 184 -56.76 59.07 25.36
C GLU A 184 -55.60 58.18 24.88
N LYS A 185 -54.89 57.58 25.85
CA LYS A 185 -53.77 56.66 25.59
C LYS A 185 -54.30 55.40 24.91
N MET A 186 -53.94 55.19 23.63
CA MET A 186 -54.02 53.87 23.01
C MET A 186 -52.77 53.07 23.35
N ASP A 187 -53.04 51.92 23.93
CA ASP A 187 -52.11 50.91 24.41
C ASP A 187 -51.19 50.41 23.28
N HIS A 188 -49.89 50.38 23.54
CA HIS A 188 -48.93 49.77 22.63
C HIS A 188 -49.06 48.25 22.74
N GLY A 189 -49.87 47.67 21.85
CA GLY A 189 -49.87 46.24 21.61
C GLY A 189 -48.43 45.77 21.36
N GLN A 190 -47.95 44.90 22.25
CA GLN A 190 -46.66 44.22 22.16
C GLN A 190 -46.50 43.58 20.77
N ILE A 191 -45.52 44.07 20.01
CA ILE A 191 -44.97 43.32 18.89
C ILE A 191 -44.14 42.20 19.52
N ALA A 192 -44.70 40.98 19.49
CA ALA A 192 -43.98 39.79 19.90
C ALA A 192 -42.73 39.61 19.00
N PRO A 193 -41.55 39.28 19.56
CA PRO A 193 -40.39 38.98 18.75
C PRO A 193 -40.61 37.70 17.94
N VAL A 194 -40.11 37.75 16.71
CA VAL A 194 -40.04 36.66 15.73
C VAL A 194 -39.51 35.38 16.39
N ALA A 195 -40.34 34.33 16.41
CA ALA A 195 -39.90 33.00 16.78
C ALA A 195 -39.08 32.41 15.63
N CYS A 196 -37.75 32.49 15.72
CA CYS A 196 -36.87 31.56 15.02
C CYS A 196 -37.18 30.14 15.52
N VAL A 197 -37.64 29.29 14.61
CA VAL A 197 -37.82 27.86 14.86
C VAL A 197 -36.42 27.23 15.06
N PRO A 198 -36.18 26.46 16.14
CA PRO A 198 -34.90 25.81 16.34
C PRO A 198 -34.75 24.65 15.35
N SER A 199 -33.62 24.66 14.63
CA SER A 199 -33.12 23.52 13.87
C SER A 199 -33.09 22.29 14.77
N GLN A 200 -33.89 21.28 14.44
CA GLN A 200 -33.82 19.98 15.11
C GLN A 200 -32.50 19.31 14.75
N ASN A 201 -31.77 18.94 15.81
CA ASN A 201 -30.60 18.07 15.76
C ASN A 201 -30.92 16.80 14.99
N ILE A 202 -30.10 16.51 13.98
CA ILE A 202 -29.94 15.17 13.41
C ILE A 202 -28.74 14.58 14.15
N GLU A 203 -29.01 13.68 15.10
CA GLU A 203 -27.99 12.77 15.62
C GLU A 203 -27.59 11.78 14.52
N TYR A 204 -26.28 11.57 14.39
CA TYR A 204 -25.60 10.74 13.39
C TYR A 204 -25.79 9.24 13.61
#